data_AF-A0A093YWF8-F1
#
_entry.id   AF-A0A093YWF8-F1
#
_cell.length_a   1.000
_cell.length_b   1.000
_cell.length_c   1.000
_cell.angle_alpha   90.00
_cell.angle_beta   90.00
_cell.angle_gamma   90.00
#
_symmetry.space_group_name_H-M   'P 1'
#
loop_
_entity.id
_entity.type
_entity.pdbx_description
1 polymer ?
#
loop_
_entity_poly.entity_id
_entity_poly.type
_entity_poly.pdbx_seq_one_letter_code
_entity_poly.pdbx_strand_id
1 'polypeptide(L)'
;MSSSSSSNNNGEPQAVGGRSGPSTAPNNYGPVIVDSATYKLAPIEESVDEEDPAVAGAVEALEQITLREIGDGYIIDTPRAVADLVDTLIDLPTSPPSLYIDIEGVSLGRHGSVSILQLLVLPTNLTYLIDIHILGSTAFTTAGTRGQTLQSILEDPSTPKVFFDVRNDSDALYAHFSVALAGIHDIQLMELATRPRSKKFLHGLARCIASDLSLSGPELRRWQEVKERGKRLFAPECGG
;
A
#
# COMPACT_ATOMS: atom_id res chain seq x y z
N MET A 1 8.45 -60.72 -19.39
CA MET A 1 8.58 -59.28 -19.03
C MET A 1 7.78 -59.08 -17.75
N SER A 2 8.33 -59.55 -16.63
CA SER A 2 8.96 -58.74 -15.57
C SER A 2 7.88 -58.27 -14.58
N SER A 3 7.42 -59.15 -13.68
CA SER A 3 7.98 -59.51 -12.36
C SER A 3 7.58 -58.53 -11.26
N SER A 4 6.51 -58.89 -10.55
CA SER A 4 6.01 -58.32 -9.31
C SER A 4 6.84 -58.81 -8.13
N SER A 5 7.27 -57.92 -7.25
CA SER A 5 8.03 -58.23 -6.04
C SER A 5 7.13 -58.11 -4.81
N SER A 6 6.91 -59.22 -4.12
CA SER A 6 6.39 -59.29 -2.75
C SER A 6 7.46 -59.96 -1.90
N SER A 7 7.88 -59.32 -0.81
CA SER A 7 8.68 -59.98 0.24
C SER A 7 8.27 -59.44 1.61
N ASN A 8 7.67 -60.34 2.40
CA ASN A 8 7.59 -60.29 3.86
C ASN A 8 8.86 -60.92 4.44
N ASN A 9 9.38 -60.41 5.56
CA ASN A 9 9.66 -61.24 6.76
C ASN A 9 10.16 -60.44 7.96
N ASN A 10 9.64 -60.83 9.13
CA ASN A 10 10.03 -60.47 10.49
C ASN A 10 11.19 -61.34 11.00
N GLY A 11 11.94 -60.85 12.01
CA GLY A 11 12.69 -61.69 12.96
C GLY A 11 14.00 -61.09 13.52
N GLU A 12 13.98 -60.63 14.78
CA GLU A 12 15.08 -60.20 15.68
C GLU A 12 16.05 -61.37 16.08
N PRO A 13 17.03 -61.29 17.05
CA PRO A 13 17.48 -60.21 17.98
C PRO A 13 19.01 -60.11 18.26
N GLN A 14 19.48 -59.05 18.96
CA GLN A 14 20.22 -59.10 20.26
C GLN A 14 20.91 -57.79 20.69
N ALA A 15 20.86 -57.57 22.01
CA ALA A 15 21.34 -56.48 22.89
C ALA A 15 22.86 -56.17 22.82
N VAL A 16 23.46 -55.11 23.39
CA VAL A 16 23.45 -54.64 24.79
C VAL A 16 24.08 -53.23 24.91
N GLY A 17 23.56 -52.40 25.84
CA GLY A 17 24.29 -51.33 26.55
C GLY A 17 23.95 -49.92 26.06
N GLY A 18 23.36 -48.99 26.81
CA GLY A 18 23.25 -48.85 28.25
C GLY A 18 23.83 -47.48 28.65
N ARG A 19 23.01 -46.42 28.68
CA ARG A 19 23.08 -45.38 29.73
C ARG A 19 21.90 -44.42 29.67
N SER A 20 21.30 -44.30 30.84
CA SER A 20 20.09 -43.63 31.24
C SER A 20 20.29 -42.11 31.27
N GLY A 21 19.44 -41.36 30.56
CA GLY A 21 19.21 -39.94 30.82
C GLY A 21 18.14 -39.78 31.90
N PRO A 22 18.24 -38.79 32.81
CA PRO A 22 17.31 -38.68 33.93
C PRO A 22 15.92 -38.23 33.47
N SER A 23 14.95 -39.09 33.76
CA SER A 23 13.52 -38.81 33.81
C SER A 23 13.21 -37.99 35.06
N THR A 24 12.59 -36.82 34.88
CA THR A 24 11.58 -36.28 35.83
C THR A 24 10.73 -35.24 35.07
N ALA A 25 9.59 -35.68 34.53
CA ALA A 25 8.49 -34.77 34.21
C ALA A 25 7.46 -34.87 35.35
N PRO A 26 7.19 -33.80 36.12
CA PRO A 26 6.02 -33.75 36.96
C PRO A 26 4.82 -33.32 36.12
N ASN A 27 3.82 -34.21 36.04
CA ASN A 27 2.47 -33.89 35.60
C ASN A 27 1.84 -32.90 36.59
N ASN A 28 1.52 -31.68 36.14
CA ASN A 28 0.37 -30.92 36.66
C ASN A 28 0.06 -29.70 35.78
N TYR A 29 -0.80 -29.85 34.79
CA TYR A 29 -1.51 -28.73 34.16
C TYR A 29 -2.98 -28.80 34.57
N GLY A 30 -3.27 -28.30 35.78
CA GLY A 30 -4.60 -27.79 36.11
C GLY A 30 -4.67 -26.31 35.76
N PRO A 31 -5.87 -25.73 35.59
CA PRO A 31 -6.00 -24.29 35.33
C PRO A 31 -5.44 -23.50 36.51
N VAL A 32 -4.43 -22.67 36.26
CA VAL A 32 -3.95 -21.68 37.21
C VAL A 32 -4.99 -20.57 37.27
N ILE A 33 -5.83 -20.57 38.30
CA ILE A 33 -6.67 -19.42 38.64
C ILE A 33 -5.72 -18.39 39.26
N VAL A 34 -5.37 -17.37 38.48
CA VAL A 34 -4.57 -16.25 38.96
C VAL A 34 -5.50 -15.29 39.70
N ASP A 35 -5.36 -15.20 41.02
CA ASP A 35 -6.02 -14.16 41.80
C ASP A 35 -5.35 -12.80 41.49
N SER A 36 -6.13 -11.88 40.91
CA SER A 36 -5.71 -10.54 40.49
C SER A 36 -5.24 -9.65 41.65
N ALA A 37 -5.36 -10.10 42.90
CA ALA A 37 -5.13 -9.25 44.08
C ALA A 37 -3.67 -9.15 44.58
N THR A 38 -2.70 -9.86 43.99
CA THR A 38 -1.33 -9.92 44.59
C THR A 38 -0.21 -9.31 43.73
N TYR A 39 -0.50 -8.73 42.57
CA TYR A 39 0.51 -7.95 41.83
C TYR A 39 0.64 -6.56 42.46
N LYS A 40 1.52 -6.42 43.45
CA LYS A 40 2.09 -5.10 43.77
C LYS A 40 3.11 -4.77 42.68
N LEU A 41 2.75 -3.83 41.81
CA LEU A 41 3.72 -3.13 40.98
C LEU A 41 4.69 -2.43 41.94
N ALA A 42 5.94 -2.88 41.97
CA ALA A 42 7.00 -2.08 42.55
C ALA A 42 7.10 -0.80 41.69
N PRO A 43 7.14 0.40 42.30
CA PRO A 43 7.50 1.60 41.55
C PRO A 43 8.83 1.32 40.85
N ILE A 44 8.86 1.54 39.54
CA ILE A 44 10.13 1.59 38.82
C ILE A 44 10.86 2.78 39.44
N GLU A 45 12.02 2.53 40.05
CA GLU A 45 12.87 3.63 40.48
C GLU A 45 13.20 4.46 39.23
N GLU A 46 12.80 5.73 39.22
CA GLU A 46 13.23 6.68 38.19
C GLU A 46 14.75 6.70 38.21
N SER A 47 15.38 5.98 37.28
CA SER A 47 16.78 6.20 37.02
C SER A 47 16.90 7.56 36.36
N VAL A 48 17.65 8.45 37.01
CA VAL A 48 18.09 9.72 36.43
C VAL A 48 19.22 9.40 35.47
N ASP A 49 18.94 8.57 34.49
CA ASP A 49 19.81 8.40 33.34
C ASP A 49 19.35 9.43 32.31
N GLU A 50 20.25 10.32 31.91
CA GLU A 50 20.05 11.24 30.80
C GLU A 50 19.39 10.47 29.65
N GLU A 51 18.29 11.01 29.09
CA GLU A 51 17.57 10.39 27.98
C GLU A 51 18.59 9.87 26.96
N ASP A 52 18.61 8.54 26.77
CA ASP A 52 19.56 7.91 25.84
C ASP A 52 19.45 8.68 24.51
N PRO A 53 20.52 9.35 24.06
CA PRO A 53 20.46 10.20 22.87
C PRO A 53 20.08 9.41 21.62
N ALA A 54 20.25 8.08 21.62
CA ALA A 54 19.74 7.21 20.56
C ALA A 54 18.21 7.06 20.62
N VAL A 55 17.62 7.02 21.82
CA VAL A 55 16.16 6.95 22.01
C VAL A 55 15.53 8.32 21.80
N ALA A 56 16.10 9.39 22.35
CA ALA A 56 15.65 10.77 22.07
C ALA A 56 15.77 11.09 20.58
N GLY A 57 16.88 10.71 19.94
CA GLY A 57 17.06 10.84 18.49
C GLY A 57 16.12 9.97 17.66
N ALA A 58 15.74 8.78 18.15
CA ALA A 58 14.73 7.95 17.50
C ALA A 58 13.31 8.51 17.66
N VAL A 59 12.97 9.08 18.82
CA VAL A 59 11.70 9.77 19.07
C VAL A 59 11.61 11.04 18.23
N GLU A 60 12.67 11.85 18.17
CA GLU A 60 12.75 13.01 17.29
C GLU A 60 12.68 12.59 15.81
N ALA A 61 13.32 11.49 15.42
CA ALA A 61 13.20 10.95 14.07
C ALA A 61 11.76 10.48 13.76
N LEU A 62 11.04 9.91 14.72
CA LEU A 62 9.66 9.43 14.57
C LEU A 62 8.64 10.57 14.57
N GLU A 63 8.79 11.58 15.45
CA GLU A 63 7.98 12.80 15.46
C GLU A 63 8.11 13.58 14.15
N GLN A 64 9.22 13.37 13.44
CA GLN A 64 9.47 14.01 12.18
C GLN A 64 9.08 13.17 10.93
N ILE A 65 8.66 11.92 11.11
CA ILE A 65 7.92 11.19 10.06
C ILE A 65 6.55 11.85 9.97
N THR A 66 6.41 12.77 9.03
CA THR A 66 5.23 13.67 8.90
C THR A 66 4.12 13.05 8.07
N LEU A 67 3.93 11.73 8.17
CA LEU A 67 2.82 11.03 7.53
C LEU A 67 1.58 11.17 8.42
N ARG A 68 0.57 11.92 7.97
CA ARG A 68 -0.70 12.02 8.71
C ARG A 68 -1.66 10.93 8.26
N GLU A 69 -1.95 9.98 9.15
CA GLU A 69 -2.89 8.89 8.88
C GLU A 69 -4.32 9.38 8.65
N ILE A 70 -4.97 8.86 7.60
CA ILE A 70 -6.39 9.02 7.30
C ILE A 70 -6.95 7.67 6.86
N GLY A 71 -7.70 7.01 7.75
CA GLY A 71 -8.19 5.65 7.49
C GLY A 71 -7.03 4.70 7.24
N ASP A 72 -7.01 4.05 6.07
CA ASP A 72 -5.94 3.12 5.66
C ASP A 72 -4.87 3.81 4.77
N GLY A 73 -4.71 5.13 4.86
CA GLY A 73 -3.80 5.90 4.03
C GLY A 73 -3.13 7.06 4.76
N TYR A 74 -2.31 7.84 4.03
CA TYR A 74 -1.52 8.95 4.58
C TYR A 74 -1.66 10.22 3.74
N ILE A 75 -1.76 11.39 4.37
CA ILE A 75 -1.56 12.68 3.71
C ILE A 75 -0.08 13.03 3.66
N ILE A 76 0.35 13.52 2.50
CA ILE A 76 1.68 14.09 2.25
C ILE A 76 1.50 15.56 1.91
N ASP A 77 1.80 16.45 2.86
CA ASP A 77 1.65 17.90 2.70
C ASP A 77 2.91 18.69 3.06
N THR A 78 4.04 18.01 3.30
CA THR A 78 5.36 18.64 3.54
C THR A 78 6.43 18.08 2.61
N PRO A 79 7.46 18.88 2.25
CA PRO A 79 8.60 18.38 1.47
C PRO A 79 9.31 17.20 2.13
N ARG A 80 9.39 17.17 3.46
CA ARG A 80 10.00 16.06 4.20
C ARG A 80 9.22 14.76 3.99
N ALA A 81 7.90 14.79 4.15
CA ALA A 81 7.04 13.63 3.88
C ALA A 81 7.13 13.18 2.41
N VAL A 82 7.33 14.11 1.47
CA VAL A 82 7.58 13.77 0.05
C VAL A 82 8.90 13.00 -0.10
N ALA A 83 9.99 13.47 0.53
CA ALA A 83 11.28 12.78 0.49
C ALA A 83 11.18 11.37 1.08
N ASP A 84 10.54 11.23 2.24
CA ASP A 84 10.32 9.96 2.91
C ASP A 84 9.50 9.00 2.04
N LEU A 85 8.40 9.48 1.45
CA LEU A 85 7.59 8.69 0.51
C LEU A 85 8.42 8.25 -0.69
N VAL A 86 9.14 9.17 -1.35
CA VAL A 86 9.95 8.86 -2.54
C VAL A 86 10.94 7.75 -2.28
N ASP A 87 11.61 7.73 -1.13
CA ASP A 87 12.54 6.67 -0.77
C ASP A 87 11.88 5.28 -0.69
N THR A 88 10.60 5.21 -0.29
CA THR A 88 9.83 3.95 -0.28
C THR A 88 9.40 3.47 -1.67
N LEU A 89 9.38 4.35 -2.67
CA LEU A 89 8.93 4.02 -4.03
C LEU A 89 10.03 3.41 -4.90
N ILE A 90 11.28 3.46 -4.44
CA ILE A 90 12.44 2.98 -5.19
C ILE A 90 12.52 1.45 -5.10
N ASP A 91 12.96 0.81 -6.20
CA ASP A 91 13.18 -0.64 -6.31
C ASP A 91 11.92 -1.50 -6.07
N LEU A 92 10.73 -0.90 -6.17
CA LEU A 92 9.46 -1.62 -6.12
C LEU A 92 9.32 -2.60 -7.31
N PRO A 93 8.60 -3.72 -7.13
CA PRO A 93 8.31 -4.64 -8.23
C PRO A 93 7.64 -3.94 -9.42
N THR A 94 8.06 -4.28 -10.63
CA THR A 94 7.47 -3.75 -11.88
C THR A 94 6.44 -4.71 -12.49
N SER A 95 6.32 -5.94 -11.97
CA SER A 95 5.35 -6.94 -12.41
C SER A 95 4.79 -7.74 -11.22
N PRO A 96 3.47 -7.64 -10.93
CA PRO A 96 2.56 -6.62 -11.47
C PRO A 96 3.05 -5.19 -11.13
N PRO A 97 2.60 -4.15 -11.86
CA PRO A 97 2.94 -2.76 -11.54
C PRO A 97 2.63 -2.43 -10.08
N SER A 98 3.52 -1.66 -9.44
CA SER A 98 3.34 -1.28 -8.03
C SER A 98 2.59 0.02 -7.82
N LEU A 99 2.58 0.93 -8.80
CA LEU A 99 2.07 2.30 -8.63
C LEU A 99 0.76 2.49 -9.38
N TYR A 100 -0.32 2.80 -8.65
CA TYR A 100 -1.63 3.15 -9.21
C TYR A 100 -1.94 4.59 -8.83
N ILE A 101 -2.21 5.42 -9.83
CA ILE A 101 -2.26 6.86 -9.67
C ILE A 101 -3.56 7.42 -10.23
N ASP A 102 -4.11 8.39 -9.51
CA ASP A 102 -5.24 9.21 -9.93
C ASP A 102 -4.98 10.66 -9.51
N ILE A 103 -5.46 11.64 -10.29
CA ILE A 103 -5.19 13.06 -10.06
C ILE A 103 -6.50 13.82 -10.02
N GLU A 104 -6.63 14.67 -9.01
CA GLU A 104 -7.82 15.48 -8.79
C GLU A 104 -7.48 16.96 -8.79
N GLY A 105 -8.41 17.77 -9.29
CA GLY A 105 -8.26 19.22 -9.38
C GLY A 105 -9.46 19.93 -9.97
N VAL A 106 -9.38 21.25 -10.12
CA VAL A 106 -10.48 22.06 -10.66
C VAL A 106 -10.31 22.17 -12.17
N SER A 107 -11.28 21.67 -12.94
CA SER A 107 -11.22 21.64 -14.42
C SER A 107 -9.92 21.02 -14.94
N LEU A 108 -9.58 19.83 -14.41
CA LEU A 108 -8.29 19.16 -14.61
C LEU A 108 -7.83 19.14 -16.08
N GLY A 109 -6.59 19.60 -16.29
CA GLY A 109 -5.95 19.80 -17.58
C GLY A 109 -5.09 21.07 -17.56
N ARG A 110 -4.50 21.46 -18.70
CA ARG A 110 -3.58 22.61 -18.79
C ARG A 110 -4.16 23.98 -18.39
N HIS A 111 -5.48 24.12 -18.38
CA HIS A 111 -6.17 25.39 -18.07
C HIS A 111 -6.83 25.39 -16.69
N GLY A 112 -6.81 24.26 -15.99
CA GLY A 112 -7.32 24.13 -14.62
C GLY A 112 -6.21 24.19 -13.59
N SER A 113 -6.40 23.45 -12.51
CA SER A 113 -5.40 23.23 -11.47
C SER A 113 -5.32 21.76 -11.09
N VAL A 114 -4.22 21.38 -10.44
CA VAL A 114 -4.06 20.11 -9.74
C VAL A 114 -4.12 20.40 -8.25
N SER A 115 -4.87 19.59 -7.51
CA SER A 115 -5.06 19.75 -6.06
C SER A 115 -4.51 18.57 -5.29
N ILE A 116 -4.80 17.34 -5.73
CA ILE A 116 -4.39 16.12 -5.03
C ILE A 116 -3.88 15.10 -6.05
N LEU A 117 -2.79 14.42 -5.71
CA LEU A 117 -2.37 13.20 -6.38
C LEU A 117 -2.60 12.03 -5.42
N GLN A 118 -3.38 11.05 -5.86
CA GLN A 118 -3.66 9.83 -5.11
C GLN A 118 -2.72 8.73 -5.62
N LEU A 119 -1.95 8.12 -4.72
CA LEU A 119 -1.01 7.05 -5.04
C LEU A 119 -1.30 5.83 -4.19
N LEU A 120 -1.76 4.74 -4.82
CA LEU A 120 -1.79 3.42 -4.21
C LEU A 120 -0.49 2.69 -4.52
N VAL A 121 0.21 2.25 -3.48
CA VAL A 121 1.38 1.37 -3.56
C VAL A 121 0.93 -0.06 -3.33
N LEU A 122 0.79 -0.84 -4.40
CA LEU A 122 0.16 -2.16 -4.37
C LEU A 122 0.87 -3.17 -3.42
N PRO A 123 2.21 -3.28 -3.37
CA PRO A 123 2.87 -4.25 -2.49
C PRO A 123 2.58 -4.05 -1.00
N THR A 124 2.38 -2.80 -0.56
CA THR A 124 2.05 -2.45 0.82
C THR A 124 0.54 -2.25 1.03
N ASN A 125 -0.22 -2.12 -0.05
CA ASN A 125 -1.64 -1.77 -0.07
C ASN A 125 -1.93 -0.45 0.69
N LEU A 126 -0.98 0.49 0.66
CA LEU A 126 -1.12 1.81 1.28
C LEU A 126 -1.47 2.86 0.22
N THR A 127 -2.38 3.77 0.59
CA THR A 127 -2.76 4.91 -0.25
C THR A 127 -2.21 6.22 0.32
N TYR A 128 -1.55 7.00 -0.52
CA TYR A 128 -1.01 8.32 -0.19
C TYR A 128 -1.80 9.39 -0.92
N LEU A 129 -2.24 10.42 -0.20
CA LEU A 129 -2.86 11.62 -0.74
C LEU A 129 -1.84 12.75 -0.68
N ILE A 130 -1.22 13.05 -1.82
CA ILE A 130 -0.22 14.10 -1.91
C ILE A 130 -0.94 15.42 -2.20
N ASP A 131 -0.83 16.37 -1.27
CA ASP A 131 -1.45 17.69 -1.38
C ASP A 131 -0.64 18.58 -2.32
N ILE A 132 -0.93 18.47 -3.62
CA ILE A 132 -0.30 19.27 -4.67
C ILE A 132 -0.68 20.75 -4.54
N HIS A 133 -1.85 21.05 -3.97
CA HIS A 133 -2.29 22.42 -3.77
C HIS A 133 -1.37 23.18 -2.80
N ILE A 134 -0.96 22.54 -1.70
CA ILE A 134 -0.03 23.11 -0.72
C ILE A 134 1.42 23.02 -1.23
N LEU A 135 1.82 21.86 -1.74
CA LEU A 135 3.22 21.60 -2.09
C LEU A 135 3.66 22.24 -3.41
N GLY A 136 2.74 22.44 -4.35
CA GLY A 136 3.05 22.91 -5.69
C GLY A 136 4.15 22.08 -6.36
N SER A 137 5.15 22.74 -6.95
CA SER A 137 6.27 22.06 -7.60
C SER A 137 7.12 21.22 -6.65
N THR A 138 7.15 21.54 -5.35
CA THR A 138 7.98 20.80 -4.38
C THR A 138 7.51 19.37 -4.20
N ALA A 139 6.24 19.05 -4.48
CA ALA A 139 5.75 17.66 -4.52
C ALA A 139 6.52 16.80 -5.52
N PHE A 140 6.99 17.40 -6.62
CA PHE A 140 7.63 16.70 -7.73
C PHE A 140 9.15 16.83 -7.71
N THR A 141 9.69 17.93 -7.19
CA THR A 141 11.12 18.25 -7.22
C THR A 141 11.87 17.92 -5.94
N THR A 142 11.18 17.59 -4.84
CA THR A 142 11.86 17.23 -3.59
C THR A 142 12.50 15.86 -3.73
N ALA A 143 13.78 15.78 -3.40
CA ALA A 143 14.57 14.57 -3.50
C ALA A 143 14.51 13.76 -2.21
N GLY A 144 14.40 12.44 -2.34
CA GLY A 144 14.67 11.48 -1.27
C GLY A 144 16.17 11.38 -0.98
N THR A 145 16.53 10.54 -0.01
CA THR A 145 17.93 10.31 0.41
C THR A 145 18.82 9.77 -0.71
N ARG A 146 18.23 9.10 -1.70
CA ARG A 146 18.96 8.55 -2.86
C ARG A 146 19.01 9.50 -4.06
N GLY A 147 18.45 10.70 -3.95
CA GLY A 147 18.47 11.73 -4.98
C GLY A 147 17.37 11.62 -6.03
N GLN A 148 16.57 10.55 -6.04
CA GLN A 148 15.34 10.49 -6.82
C GLN A 148 14.31 11.48 -6.30
N THR A 149 13.46 11.93 -7.21
CA THR A 149 12.27 12.73 -6.91
C THR A 149 11.02 12.02 -7.43
N LEU A 150 9.83 12.42 -6.99
CA LEU A 150 8.58 11.92 -7.56
C LEU A 150 8.51 12.18 -9.07
N GLN A 151 8.98 13.34 -9.55
CA GLN A 151 9.09 13.61 -10.99
C GLN A 151 9.93 12.54 -11.70
N SER A 152 11.14 12.25 -11.20
CA SER A 152 12.02 11.27 -11.85
C SER A 152 11.39 9.87 -11.96
N ILE A 153 10.59 9.47 -10.96
CA ILE A 153 9.85 8.19 -10.96
C ILE A 153 8.71 8.21 -11.98
N LEU A 154 7.96 9.31 -12.05
CA LEU A 154 6.87 9.49 -13.01
C LEU A 154 7.36 9.55 -14.46
N GLU A 155 8.55 10.09 -14.70
CA GLU A 155 9.19 10.22 -16.01
C GLU A 155 10.02 8.99 -16.43
N ASP A 156 10.27 8.05 -15.52
CA ASP A 156 11.04 6.84 -15.82
C ASP A 156 10.20 5.81 -16.61
N PRO A 157 10.55 5.46 -17.86
CA PRO A 157 9.82 4.46 -18.63
C PRO A 157 9.97 3.03 -18.09
N SER A 158 10.97 2.76 -17.24
CA SER A 158 11.22 1.43 -16.67
C SER A 158 10.37 1.14 -15.43
N THR A 159 9.81 2.17 -14.80
CA THR A 159 8.87 2.06 -13.69
C THR A 159 7.45 2.18 -14.22
N PRO A 160 6.62 1.10 -14.23
CA PRO A 160 5.26 1.17 -14.73
C PRO A 160 4.33 1.92 -13.76
N LYS A 161 3.57 2.90 -14.26
CA LYS A 161 2.51 3.58 -13.53
C LYS A 161 1.16 3.26 -14.14
N VAL A 162 0.21 2.88 -13.32
CA VAL A 162 -1.14 2.51 -13.76
C VAL A 162 -2.07 3.69 -13.55
N PHE A 163 -2.77 4.08 -14.61
CA PHE A 163 -3.79 5.13 -14.61
C PHE A 163 -5.09 4.57 -15.20
N PHE A 164 -6.20 5.25 -14.92
CA PHE A 164 -7.43 5.08 -15.69
C PHE A 164 -7.69 6.37 -16.47
N ASP A 165 -7.61 6.33 -17.80
CA ASP A 165 -7.86 7.50 -18.65
C ASP A 165 -6.90 8.69 -18.39
N VAL A 166 -5.60 8.48 -18.64
CA VAL A 166 -4.50 9.39 -18.23
C VAL A 166 -4.47 10.75 -18.95
N ARG A 167 -5.39 11.02 -19.88
CA ARG A 167 -5.26 12.13 -20.84
C ARG A 167 -5.17 13.49 -20.17
N ASN A 168 -6.12 13.79 -19.28
CA ASN A 168 -6.16 15.07 -18.58
C ASN A 168 -5.11 15.14 -17.47
N ASP A 169 -4.82 14.01 -16.82
CA ASP A 169 -3.75 13.90 -15.81
C ASP A 169 -2.40 14.28 -16.42
N SER A 170 -2.06 13.69 -17.57
CA SER A 170 -0.84 13.96 -18.30
C SER A 170 -0.76 15.40 -18.77
N ASP A 171 -1.86 15.96 -19.29
CA ASP A 171 -1.89 17.36 -19.76
C ASP A 171 -1.70 18.34 -18.60
N ALA A 172 -2.34 18.08 -17.46
CA ALA A 172 -2.22 18.89 -16.26
C ALA A 172 -0.79 18.83 -15.68
N LEU A 173 -0.24 17.61 -15.49
CA LEU A 173 1.10 17.42 -14.95
C LEU A 173 2.17 18.09 -15.81
N TYR A 174 2.09 17.95 -17.13
CA TYR A 174 3.06 18.56 -18.02
C TYR A 174 2.93 20.08 -18.06
N ALA A 175 1.71 20.61 -18.22
CA ALA A 175 1.50 22.05 -18.36
C ALA A 175 1.84 22.85 -17.08
N HIS A 176 1.52 22.29 -15.91
CA HIS A 176 1.69 23.01 -14.64
C HIS A 176 3.03 22.74 -13.95
N PHE A 177 3.61 21.54 -14.14
CA PHE A 177 4.80 21.11 -13.38
C PHE A 177 5.93 20.58 -14.27
N SER A 178 5.78 20.60 -15.60
CA SER A 178 6.76 20.04 -16.55
C SER A 178 7.09 18.56 -16.30
N VAL A 179 6.15 17.80 -15.73
CA VAL A 179 6.31 16.36 -15.51
C VAL A 179 5.87 15.61 -16.77
N ALA A 180 6.82 14.97 -17.45
CA ALA A 180 6.59 14.23 -18.69
C ALA A 180 6.38 12.73 -18.43
N LEU A 181 5.13 12.34 -18.13
CA LEU A 181 4.78 10.94 -17.84
C LEU A 181 5.33 9.94 -18.86
N ALA A 182 5.97 8.88 -18.38
CA ALA A 182 6.44 7.74 -19.17
C ALA A 182 6.07 6.41 -18.51
N GLY A 183 6.13 5.29 -19.23
CA GLY A 183 5.85 3.97 -18.65
C GLY A 183 4.40 3.77 -18.19
N ILE A 184 3.44 4.38 -18.89
CA ILE A 184 2.03 4.37 -18.48
C ILE A 184 1.31 3.11 -18.94
N HIS A 185 0.61 2.45 -18.01
CA HIS A 185 -0.39 1.43 -18.27
C HIS A 185 -1.78 2.03 -18.06
N ASP A 186 -2.49 2.32 -19.15
CA ASP A 186 -3.84 2.88 -19.08
C ASP A 186 -4.90 1.76 -19.06
N ILE A 187 -5.55 1.58 -17.91
CA ILE A 187 -6.57 0.53 -17.71
C ILE A 187 -7.73 0.68 -18.71
N GLN A 188 -8.15 1.91 -19.04
CA GLN A 188 -9.26 2.15 -19.97
C GLN A 188 -8.90 1.66 -21.39
N LEU A 189 -7.65 1.87 -21.81
CA LEU A 189 -7.17 1.36 -23.10
C LEU A 189 -6.95 -0.15 -23.08
N MET A 190 -6.48 -0.70 -21.97
CA MET A 190 -6.35 -2.15 -21.78
C MET A 190 -7.72 -2.85 -21.81
N GLU A 191 -8.75 -2.27 -21.18
CA GLU A 191 -10.14 -2.76 -21.27
C GLU A 191 -10.64 -2.70 -22.71
N LEU A 192 -10.46 -1.57 -23.41
CA LEU A 192 -10.83 -1.43 -24.82
C LEU A 192 -10.17 -2.52 -25.69
N ALA A 193 -8.90 -2.80 -25.44
CA ALA A 193 -8.13 -3.77 -26.20
C ALA A 193 -8.62 -5.21 -25.97
N THR A 194 -8.92 -5.55 -24.71
CA THR A 194 -9.23 -6.93 -24.28
C THR A 194 -10.70 -7.29 -24.33
N ARG A 195 -11.63 -6.32 -24.31
CA ARG A 195 -13.06 -6.64 -24.30
C ARG A 195 -13.51 -7.38 -25.58
N PRO A 196 -14.44 -8.34 -25.46
CA PRO A 196 -14.96 -9.08 -26.61
C PRO A 196 -16.05 -8.33 -27.40
N ARG A 197 -16.62 -7.27 -26.82
CA ARG A 197 -17.75 -6.52 -27.39
C ARG A 197 -17.28 -5.32 -28.22
N SER A 198 -18.25 -4.53 -28.68
CA SER A 198 -18.00 -3.29 -29.45
C SER A 198 -16.92 -2.42 -28.82
N LYS A 199 -15.97 -1.99 -29.65
CA LYS A 199 -14.86 -1.10 -29.31
C LYS A 199 -15.11 0.35 -29.78
N LYS A 200 -16.36 0.66 -30.15
CA LYS A 200 -16.74 1.98 -30.70
C LYS A 200 -16.58 3.13 -29.69
N PHE A 201 -16.76 2.85 -28.40
CA PHE A 201 -16.73 3.86 -27.34
C PHE A 201 -15.91 3.36 -26.16
N LEU A 202 -15.16 4.25 -25.52
CA LEU A 202 -14.46 3.95 -24.27
C LEU A 202 -15.47 3.72 -23.15
N HIS A 203 -15.16 2.79 -22.22
CA HIS A 203 -15.93 2.65 -21.00
C HIS A 203 -15.39 3.60 -19.93
N GLY A 204 -16.28 4.27 -19.21
CA GLY A 204 -15.89 4.95 -17.97
C GLY A 204 -15.66 3.94 -16.84
N LEU A 205 -14.88 4.33 -15.82
CA LEU A 205 -14.46 3.45 -14.72
C LEU A 205 -15.62 2.70 -14.07
N ALA A 206 -16.76 3.38 -13.88
CA ALA A 206 -17.98 2.80 -13.33
C ALA A 206 -18.46 1.55 -14.09
N ARG A 207 -18.38 1.63 -15.42
CA ARG A 207 -18.84 0.59 -16.31
C ARG A 207 -17.81 -0.55 -16.39
N CYS A 208 -16.53 -0.23 -16.37
CA CYS A 208 -15.47 -1.23 -16.28
C CYS A 208 -15.62 -2.06 -14.99
N ILE A 209 -15.78 -1.40 -13.84
CA ILE A 209 -16.01 -2.08 -12.55
C ILE A 209 -17.22 -3.01 -12.61
N ALA A 210 -18.35 -2.55 -13.14
CA ALA A 210 -19.57 -3.34 -13.20
C ALA A 210 -19.52 -4.50 -14.22
N SER A 211 -18.69 -4.40 -15.25
CA SER A 211 -18.67 -5.35 -16.37
C SER A 211 -17.50 -6.33 -16.33
N ASP A 212 -16.37 -5.90 -15.78
CA ASP A 212 -15.08 -6.59 -15.88
C ASP A 212 -14.61 -7.15 -14.53
N LEU A 213 -15.14 -6.64 -13.41
CA LEU A 213 -14.95 -7.28 -12.11
C LEU A 213 -16.07 -8.29 -11.85
N SER A 214 -15.69 -9.48 -11.38
CA SER A 214 -16.61 -10.56 -11.00
C SER A 214 -17.28 -10.28 -9.64
N LEU A 215 -17.87 -9.09 -9.47
CA LEU A 215 -18.56 -8.70 -8.25
C LEU A 215 -19.89 -9.46 -8.10
N SER A 216 -20.16 -9.96 -6.90
CA SER A 216 -21.48 -10.46 -6.55
C SER A 216 -22.51 -9.32 -6.55
N GLY A 217 -23.79 -9.66 -6.70
CA GLY A 217 -24.88 -8.68 -6.65
C GLY A 217 -24.86 -7.77 -5.40
N PRO A 218 -24.62 -8.30 -4.18
CA PRO A 218 -24.42 -7.49 -2.99
C PRO A 218 -23.22 -6.55 -3.05
N GLU A 219 -22.06 -7.01 -3.55
CA GLU A 219 -20.84 -6.19 -3.65
C GLU A 219 -21.03 -5.04 -4.65
N LEU A 220 -21.67 -5.31 -5.79
CA LEU A 220 -21.96 -4.28 -6.79
C LEU A 220 -22.89 -3.19 -6.21
N ARG A 221 -23.93 -3.60 -5.47
CA ARG A 221 -24.82 -2.64 -4.78
C ARG A 221 -24.06 -1.82 -3.76
N ARG A 222 -23.21 -2.45 -2.95
CA ARG A 222 -22.42 -1.77 -1.94
C ARG A 222 -21.47 -0.74 -2.56
N TRP A 223 -20.80 -1.10 -3.65
CA TRP A 223 -19.94 -0.19 -4.40
C TRP A 223 -20.73 0.98 -4.98
N GLN A 224 -21.91 0.73 -5.58
CA GLN A 224 -22.80 1.79 -6.08
C GLN A 224 -23.23 2.74 -4.96
N GLU A 225 -23.60 2.24 -3.79
CA GLU A 225 -23.97 3.07 -2.63
C GLU A 225 -22.81 3.93 -2.13
N VAL A 226 -21.59 3.37 -2.04
CA VAL A 226 -20.39 4.13 -1.67
C VAL A 226 -20.14 5.23 -2.68
N LYS A 227 -20.20 4.90 -3.97
CA LYS A 227 -20.01 5.85 -5.06
C LYS A 227 -21.02 6.98 -5.05
N GLU A 228 -22.30 6.68 -4.87
CA GLU A 228 -23.36 7.69 -4.81
C GLU A 228 -23.23 8.58 -3.57
N ARG A 229 -22.86 8.01 -2.42
CA ARG A 229 -22.54 8.83 -1.24
C ARG A 229 -21.37 9.75 -1.48
N GLY A 230 -20.28 9.24 -2.06
CA GLY A 230 -19.13 10.05 -2.45
C GLY A 230 -19.52 11.20 -3.39
N LYS A 231 -20.27 10.90 -4.45
CA LYS A 231 -20.76 11.91 -5.40
C LYS A 231 -21.57 13.02 -4.72
N ARG A 232 -22.44 12.68 -3.75
CA ARG A 232 -23.23 13.67 -3.01
C ARG A 232 -22.40 14.62 -2.15
N LEU A 233 -21.20 14.20 -1.73
CA LEU A 233 -20.30 15.05 -0.95
C LEU A 233 -19.64 16.14 -1.78
N PHE A 234 -19.56 15.98 -3.11
CA PHE A 234 -18.81 16.87 -4.01
C PHE A 234 -19.66 17.52 -5.11
N ALA A 235 -20.93 17.14 -5.26
CA ALA A 235 -21.84 17.71 -6.24
C ALA A 235 -22.73 18.78 -5.57
N PRO A 236 -22.59 20.08 -5.92
CA PRO A 236 -23.41 21.15 -5.34
C PRO A 236 -24.91 20.93 -5.55
N GLU A 237 -25.30 20.36 -6.69
CA GLU A 237 -26.69 19.96 -6.99
C GLU A 237 -27.25 18.86 -6.08
N CYS A 238 -26.39 18.21 -5.28
CA CYS A 238 -26.74 17.17 -4.31
C CYS A 238 -26.52 17.61 -2.85
N GLY A 239 -26.19 18.88 -2.59
CA GLY A 239 -26.04 19.45 -1.25
C GLY A 239 -24.61 19.46 -0.68
N GLY A 240 -23.59 19.28 -1.52
CA GLY A 240 -22.18 19.45 -1.19
C GLY A 240 -21.70 20.88 -1.30
#